data_AF-A0A7C7QAF8-F1
#
_entry.id   AF-A0A7C7QAF8-F1
#
_cell.length_a   1.000
_cell.length_b   1.000
_cell.length_c   1.000
_cell.angle_alpha   90.00
_cell.angle_beta   90.00
_cell.angle_gamma   90.00
#
_symmetry.space_group_name_H-M   'P 1'
#
loop_
_entity.id
_entity.type
_entity.pdbx_description
1 polymer ?
#
loop_
_entity_poly.entity_id
_entity_poly.type
_entity_poly.pdbx_seq_one_letter_code
_entity_poly.pdbx_strand_id
1 'polypeptide(L)'
;MGIWSLDIQIPPAWERITLSTLSGVILVVGAPDTGKSTFARYLYRCLYEYHERVAFVDGDMGQATLGPPTTMTLALGEPGDDAFPPAGPRFRTFVGDVSPRRHMLPTLVGAHKLVQKARETGATAIVFDTTGLVNPAQGGGELKRAKVELLRPTAVVGIQRRSELEHLLVPLRRSRRTRVIDLPVSRAARRREVPVRQEYRATCFRRYFEGAYTLEVVWQHLAVFPAPTFTPHRLLALEDSEGFALGLGIVIASDPVRDVITLYTPLSSLTGVDAIRLGDLALDPHTFRESRL
;
A
#
# COMPACT_ATOMS: atom_id res chain seq x y z
N MET A 1 -17.65 -14.53 7.96
CA MET A 1 -17.34 -15.58 8.97
C MET A 1 -16.12 -16.38 8.51
N GLY A 2 -15.06 -16.27 9.31
CA GLY A 2 -13.86 -17.12 9.47
C GLY A 2 -13.36 -18.05 8.36
N ILE A 3 -12.25 -17.66 7.71
CA ILE A 3 -11.16 -18.59 7.32
C ILE A 3 -9.81 -17.84 7.41
N TRP A 4 -9.39 -17.39 8.59
CA TRP A 4 -8.00 -16.98 8.83
C TRP A 4 -7.55 -17.36 10.24
N SER A 5 -7.68 -18.65 10.59
CA SER A 5 -6.79 -19.22 11.62
C SER A 5 -5.41 -19.28 10.98
N LEU A 6 -4.58 -18.28 11.24
CA LEU A 6 -3.18 -18.32 10.84
C LEU A 6 -2.48 -19.32 11.75
N ASP A 7 -2.45 -20.57 11.30
CA ASP A 7 -1.46 -21.58 11.70
C ASP A 7 -0.08 -21.14 11.13
N ILE A 8 0.33 -19.90 11.43
CA ILE A 8 1.66 -19.40 11.11
C ILE A 8 2.57 -20.01 12.15
N GLN A 9 3.50 -20.84 11.71
CA GLN A 9 4.67 -21.17 12.51
C GLN A 9 5.47 -19.89 12.76
N ILE A 10 5.36 -19.35 13.97
CA ILE A 10 6.07 -18.14 14.39
C ILE A 10 7.56 -18.49 14.52
N PRO A 11 8.46 -17.89 13.72
CA PRO A 11 9.89 -18.12 13.85
C PRO A 11 10.39 -17.58 15.20
N PRO A 12 11.26 -18.32 15.93
CA PRO A 12 11.83 -17.85 17.20
C PRO A 12 12.55 -16.49 17.12
N ALA A 13 13.03 -16.12 15.92
CA ALA A 13 13.65 -14.82 15.70
C ALA A 13 12.66 -13.64 15.85
N TRP A 14 11.37 -13.87 15.61
CA TRP A 14 10.34 -12.84 15.75
C TRP A 14 10.00 -12.58 17.22
N GLU A 15 9.95 -13.63 18.04
CA GLU A 15 9.66 -13.56 19.48
C GLU A 15 10.76 -12.84 20.28
N ARG A 16 12.00 -12.80 19.77
CA ARG A 16 13.13 -12.11 20.41
C ARG A 16 13.05 -10.58 20.30
N ILE A 17 12.11 -10.05 19.53
CA ILE A 17 11.95 -8.60 19.37
C ILE A 17 11.34 -8.03 20.64
N THR A 18 12.02 -7.07 21.27
CA THR A 18 11.50 -6.35 22.44
C THR A 18 10.39 -5.37 22.02
N LEU A 19 9.16 -5.84 21.94
CA LEU A 19 8.01 -5.10 21.43
C LEU A 19 7.69 -3.82 22.22
N SER A 20 7.86 -3.84 23.54
CA SER A 20 7.61 -2.69 24.44
C SER A 20 8.45 -1.44 24.14
N THR A 21 9.50 -1.58 23.32
CA THR A 21 10.37 -0.47 22.91
C THR A 21 10.05 0.08 21.52
N LEU A 22 9.12 -0.55 20.80
CA LEU A 22 8.70 -0.13 19.47
C LEU A 22 7.54 0.86 19.62
N SER A 23 7.59 1.97 18.91
CA SER A 23 6.53 3.00 18.86
C SER A 23 6.75 3.86 17.63
N GLY A 24 5.86 4.79 17.30
CA GLY A 24 5.97 5.60 16.09
C GLY A 24 5.94 4.74 14.82
N VAL A 25 6.69 5.13 13.78
CA VAL A 25 6.70 4.39 12.51
C VAL A 25 7.73 3.27 12.55
N ILE A 26 7.27 2.04 12.27
CA ILE A 26 8.10 0.84 12.17
C ILE A 26 8.05 0.36 10.72
N LEU A 27 9.16 0.52 10.00
CA LEU A 27 9.25 0.23 8.57
C LEU A 27 9.73 -1.19 8.34
N VAL A 28 8.95 -2.02 7.65
CA VAL A 28 9.33 -3.40 7.31
C VAL A 28 9.87 -3.44 5.88
N VAL A 29 11.14 -3.84 5.71
CA VAL A 29 11.87 -3.82 4.44
C VAL A 29 12.44 -5.20 4.12
N GLY A 30 12.44 -5.56 2.85
CA GLY A 30 12.96 -6.83 2.35
C GLY A 30 12.68 -7.03 0.87
N ALA A 31 13.37 -7.98 0.27
CA ALA A 31 13.13 -8.38 -1.11
C ALA A 31 11.70 -8.99 -1.28
N PRO A 32 11.26 -9.25 -2.52
CA PRO A 32 10.05 -10.02 -2.74
C PRO A 32 10.18 -11.41 -2.09
N ASP A 33 9.05 -11.92 -1.59
CA ASP A 33 8.95 -13.28 -1.02
C ASP A 33 9.86 -13.55 0.18
N THR A 34 10.19 -12.55 0.99
CA THR A 34 10.95 -12.73 2.25
C THR A 34 10.06 -12.91 3.48
N GLY A 35 8.74 -12.84 3.33
CA GLY A 35 7.78 -12.96 4.43
C GLY A 35 7.41 -11.63 5.12
N LYS A 36 7.78 -10.48 4.55
CA LYS A 36 7.50 -9.14 5.12
C LYS A 36 6.05 -8.92 5.52
N SER A 37 5.11 -9.18 4.63
CA SER A 37 3.70 -8.94 4.90
C SER A 37 3.18 -9.85 6.02
N THR A 38 3.66 -11.09 6.09
CA THR A 38 3.34 -12.00 7.20
C THR A 38 3.91 -11.48 8.52
N PHE A 39 5.18 -11.06 8.53
CA PHE A 39 5.82 -10.48 9.72
C PHE A 39 5.15 -9.17 10.15
N ALA A 40 4.81 -8.29 9.22
CA ALA A 40 4.14 -7.02 9.50
C ALA A 40 2.78 -7.24 10.16
N ARG A 41 2.01 -8.25 9.70
CA ARG A 41 0.74 -8.64 10.33
C ARG A 41 0.94 -9.17 11.74
N TYR A 42 1.94 -10.05 11.93
CA TYR A 42 2.32 -10.54 13.25
C TYR A 42 2.67 -9.38 14.18
N LEU A 43 3.54 -8.47 13.72
CA LEU A 43 3.98 -7.32 14.48
C LEU A 43 2.81 -6.40 14.86
N TYR A 44 1.88 -6.13 13.94
CA TYR A 44 0.68 -5.34 14.22
C TYR A 44 -0.12 -5.92 15.39
N ARG A 45 -0.41 -7.22 15.36
CA ARG A 45 -1.18 -7.89 16.41
C ARG A 45 -0.46 -7.85 17.75
N CYS A 46 0.86 -8.05 17.76
CA CYS A 46 1.62 -8.04 19.01
C CYS A 46 1.80 -6.63 19.60
N LEU A 47 1.85 -5.57 18.79
CA LEU A 47 1.96 -4.21 19.28
C LEU A 47 0.70 -3.71 19.99
N TYR A 48 -0.43 -4.35 19.72
CA TYR A 48 -1.69 -4.04 20.35
C TYR A 48 -1.62 -4.12 21.89
N GLU A 49 -0.84 -5.07 22.43
CA GLU A 49 -0.63 -5.21 23.89
C GLU A 49 0.08 -4.00 24.54
N TYR A 50 0.77 -3.17 23.75
CA TYR A 50 1.61 -2.06 24.22
C TYR A 50 1.08 -0.68 23.81
N HIS A 51 0.09 -0.64 22.93
CA HIS A 51 -0.42 0.58 22.33
C HIS A 51 -1.93 0.54 22.24
N GLU A 52 -2.59 1.54 22.80
CA GLU A 52 -4.04 1.69 22.71
C GLU A 52 -4.53 1.79 21.24
N ARG A 53 -3.70 2.36 20.36
CA ARG A 53 -4.00 2.51 18.94
C ARG A 53 -2.79 2.20 18.07
N VAL A 54 -2.91 1.12 17.31
CA VAL A 54 -1.94 0.70 16.29
C VAL A 54 -2.53 0.94 14.90
N ALA A 55 -1.73 1.45 13.99
CA ALA A 55 -2.07 1.59 12.58
C ALA A 55 -1.27 0.61 11.72
N PHE A 56 -1.90 0.12 10.65
CA PHE A 56 -1.23 -0.67 9.62
C PHE A 56 -1.26 0.06 8.29
N VAL A 57 -0.08 0.27 7.69
CA VAL A 57 0.03 0.77 6.32
C VAL A 57 0.48 -0.36 5.41
N ASP A 58 -0.44 -0.80 4.55
CA ASP A 58 -0.18 -1.68 3.43
C ASP A 58 0.38 -0.84 2.27
N GLY A 59 1.70 -0.80 2.17
CA GLY A 59 2.42 0.00 1.19
C GLY A 59 2.86 -0.76 -0.06
N ASP A 60 2.48 -2.04 -0.24
CA ASP A 60 2.81 -2.81 -1.43
C ASP A 60 1.70 -2.73 -2.48
N MET A 61 1.68 -1.64 -3.25
CA MET A 61 0.73 -1.41 -4.35
C MET A 61 0.67 -2.55 -5.39
N GLY A 62 1.71 -3.37 -5.51
CA GLY A 62 1.75 -4.47 -6.47
C GLY A 62 1.13 -5.76 -5.94
N GLN A 63 1.06 -5.94 -4.61
CA GLN A 63 0.57 -7.14 -3.93
C GLN A 63 -0.25 -6.77 -2.68
N ALA A 64 -1.08 -5.74 -2.83
CA ALA A 64 -1.90 -5.18 -1.76
C ALA A 64 -2.84 -6.25 -1.17
N THR A 65 -2.96 -6.26 0.15
CA THR A 65 -3.86 -7.11 0.93
C THR A 65 -5.11 -6.36 1.37
N LEU A 66 -4.97 -5.09 1.80
CA LEU A 66 -6.04 -4.32 2.44
C LEU A 66 -6.86 -3.44 1.50
N GLY A 67 -6.30 -3.12 0.33
CA GLY A 67 -6.94 -2.34 -0.73
C GLY A 67 -6.77 -2.98 -2.09
N PRO A 68 -7.34 -2.36 -3.15
CA PRO A 68 -7.06 -2.80 -4.50
C PRO A 68 -5.57 -2.58 -4.86
N PRO A 69 -5.03 -3.32 -5.83
CA PRO A 69 -3.71 -3.01 -6.39
C PRO A 69 -3.66 -1.56 -6.90
N THR A 70 -2.45 -1.01 -7.07
CA THR A 70 -2.16 0.41 -7.41
C THR A 70 -2.42 1.43 -6.31
N THR A 71 -2.87 0.98 -5.13
CA THR A 71 -3.07 1.85 -3.96
C THR A 71 -2.13 1.46 -2.83
N MET A 72 -1.87 2.41 -1.93
CA MET A 72 -1.41 2.11 -0.57
C MET A 72 -2.58 2.38 0.37
N THR A 73 -2.75 1.52 1.38
CA THR A 73 -3.89 1.58 2.30
C THR A 73 -3.43 1.70 3.74
N LEU A 74 -3.90 2.73 4.44
CA LEU A 74 -3.90 2.81 5.90
C LEU A 74 -5.17 2.13 6.42
N ALA A 75 -5.01 1.25 7.40
CA ALA A 75 -6.10 0.73 8.22
C ALA A 75 -5.79 1.01 9.69
N LEU A 76 -6.73 1.64 10.38
CA LEU A 76 -6.62 1.99 11.79
C LEU A 76 -7.19 0.87 12.65
N GLY A 77 -6.45 0.49 13.70
CA GLY A 77 -6.97 -0.35 14.77
C GLY A 77 -7.96 0.41 15.63
N GLU A 78 -8.94 -0.29 16.17
CA GLU A 78 -9.82 0.23 17.21
C GLU A 78 -9.26 -0.14 18.59
N PRO A 79 -9.37 0.75 19.59
CA PRO A 79 -9.13 0.36 20.97
C PRO A 79 -10.02 -0.84 21.32
N GLY A 80 -9.48 -1.80 22.05
CA GLY A 80 -10.12 -3.12 22.28
C GLY A 80 -9.89 -4.22 21.22
N ASP A 81 -9.45 -3.93 19.98
CA ASP A 81 -9.46 -4.89 18.87
C ASP A 81 -8.08 -5.22 18.26
N ASP A 82 -7.60 -6.47 18.47
CA ASP A 82 -6.36 -7.00 17.90
C ASP A 82 -6.54 -7.67 16.52
N ALA A 83 -7.76 -7.65 15.95
CA ALA A 83 -8.07 -8.35 14.72
C ALA A 83 -7.24 -7.83 13.53
N PHE A 84 -6.93 -8.76 12.63
CA PHE A 84 -6.36 -8.43 11.32
C PHE A 84 -7.26 -8.99 10.20
N PRO A 85 -7.65 -8.18 9.20
CA PRO A 85 -7.31 -6.77 9.03
C PRO A 85 -7.96 -5.86 10.08
N PRO A 86 -7.39 -4.67 10.38
CA PRO A 86 -8.00 -3.74 11.31
C PRO A 86 -9.43 -3.37 10.87
N ALA A 87 -10.35 -3.32 11.84
CA ALA A 87 -11.77 -3.05 11.61
C ALA A 87 -12.09 -1.55 11.47
N GLY A 88 -11.23 -0.68 11.98
CA GLY A 88 -11.44 0.76 11.99
C GLY A 88 -11.32 1.43 10.61
N PRO A 89 -11.38 2.78 10.58
CA PRO A 89 -11.38 3.56 9.35
C PRO A 89 -10.19 3.27 8.44
N ARG A 90 -10.41 3.38 7.13
CA ARG A 90 -9.40 3.13 6.09
C ARG A 90 -9.22 4.35 5.20
N PHE A 91 -7.98 4.65 4.91
CA PHE A 91 -7.59 5.72 3.99
C PHE A 91 -6.70 5.15 2.90
N ARG A 92 -6.83 5.66 1.68
CA ARG A 92 -6.07 5.15 0.54
C ARG A 92 -5.42 6.29 -0.22
N THR A 93 -4.22 6.06 -0.72
CA THR A 93 -3.58 6.93 -1.70
C THR A 93 -3.37 6.15 -2.97
N PHE A 94 -3.73 6.73 -4.11
CA PHE A 94 -3.55 6.11 -5.41
C PHE A 94 -2.15 6.39 -5.95
N VAL A 95 -1.46 5.33 -6.38
CA VAL A 95 -0.13 5.42 -7.00
C VAL A 95 -0.23 5.36 -8.52
N GLY A 96 -1.21 4.63 -9.06
CA GLY A 96 -1.44 4.53 -10.51
C GLY A 96 -0.64 3.46 -11.24
N ASP A 97 0.22 2.71 -10.55
CA ASP A 97 0.96 1.56 -11.10
C ASP A 97 1.10 0.49 -10.00
N VAL A 98 1.32 -0.76 -10.40
CA VAL A 98 1.64 -1.91 -9.55
C VAL A 98 3.12 -1.95 -9.16
N SER A 99 3.93 -1.01 -9.67
CA SER A 99 5.35 -0.87 -9.37
C SER A 99 5.73 0.57 -9.04
N PRO A 100 6.52 0.81 -7.98
CA PRO A 100 6.96 2.16 -7.65
C PRO A 100 8.05 2.71 -8.58
N ARG A 101 8.61 1.91 -9.52
CA ARG A 101 9.82 2.27 -10.28
C ARG A 101 9.72 3.58 -11.07
N ARG A 102 8.56 3.84 -11.68
CA ARG A 102 8.27 5.11 -12.40
C ARG A 102 7.36 6.04 -11.60
N HIS A 103 6.98 5.61 -10.40
CA HIS A 103 6.00 6.25 -9.54
C HIS A 103 6.57 6.48 -8.13
N MET A 104 7.89 6.71 -8.04
CA MET A 104 8.57 6.86 -6.75
C MET A 104 8.06 8.08 -5.98
N LEU A 105 7.87 9.22 -6.66
CA LEU A 105 7.36 10.44 -6.04
C LEU A 105 5.91 10.25 -5.53
N PRO A 106 4.93 9.78 -6.32
CA PRO A 106 3.61 9.43 -5.81
C PRO A 106 3.66 8.42 -4.64
N THR A 107 4.56 7.43 -4.70
CA THR A 107 4.75 6.45 -3.62
C THR A 107 5.25 7.10 -2.32
N LEU A 108 6.15 8.09 -2.40
CA LEU A 108 6.68 8.80 -1.23
C LEU A 108 5.63 9.75 -0.65
N VAL A 109 4.97 10.53 -1.51
CA VAL A 109 3.90 11.47 -1.12
C VAL A 109 2.76 10.71 -0.46
N GLY A 110 2.27 9.64 -1.09
CA GLY A 110 1.18 8.84 -0.53
C GLY A 110 1.56 8.18 0.80
N ALA A 111 2.78 7.65 0.91
CA ALA A 111 3.27 7.07 2.16
C ALA A 111 3.34 8.11 3.30
N HIS A 112 3.78 9.33 2.99
CA HIS A 112 3.81 10.42 3.95
C HIS A 112 2.39 10.80 4.41
N LYS A 113 1.45 11.00 3.48
CA LYS A 113 0.06 11.35 3.79
C LYS A 113 -0.60 10.30 4.70
N LEU A 114 -0.43 9.02 4.39
CA LEU A 114 -0.98 7.93 5.22
C LEU A 114 -0.36 7.90 6.62
N VAL A 115 0.95 8.14 6.75
CA VAL A 115 1.60 8.20 8.07
C VAL A 115 1.13 9.42 8.87
N GLN A 116 0.94 10.59 8.22
CA GLN A 116 0.40 11.77 8.92
C GLN A 116 -1.04 11.51 9.37
N LYS A 117 -1.89 10.96 8.50
CA LYS A 117 -3.28 10.62 8.87
C LYS A 117 -3.34 9.65 10.05
N ALA A 118 -2.45 8.65 10.07
CA ALA A 118 -2.34 7.74 11.21
C ALA A 118 -1.97 8.47 12.51
N ARG A 119 -1.00 9.40 12.47
CA ARG A 119 -0.61 10.21 13.63
C ARG A 119 -1.72 11.14 14.10
N GLU A 120 -2.40 11.82 13.17
CA GLU A 120 -3.55 12.69 13.44
C GLU A 120 -4.68 11.92 14.13
N THR A 121 -4.88 10.65 13.77
CA THR A 121 -5.87 9.77 14.41
C THR A 121 -5.40 9.19 15.76
N GLY A 122 -4.23 9.61 16.28
CA GLY A 122 -3.71 9.20 17.58
C GLY A 122 -2.97 7.86 17.60
N ALA A 123 -2.63 7.28 16.45
CA ALA A 123 -1.87 6.02 16.44
C ALA A 123 -0.45 6.23 17.02
N THR A 124 -0.13 5.48 18.07
CA THR A 124 1.18 5.56 18.74
C THR A 124 2.17 4.54 18.22
N ALA A 125 1.72 3.55 17.45
CA ALA A 125 2.55 2.65 16.66
C ALA A 125 1.95 2.48 15.25
N ILE A 126 2.81 2.54 14.22
CA ILE A 126 2.43 2.47 12.81
C ILE A 126 3.33 1.44 12.13
N VAL A 127 2.78 0.26 11.86
CA VAL A 127 3.49 -0.78 11.11
C VAL A 127 3.34 -0.49 9.62
N PHE A 128 4.45 -0.26 8.94
CA PHE A 128 4.48 0.04 7.51
C PHE A 128 5.08 -1.14 6.74
N ASP A 129 4.25 -1.94 6.07
CA ASP A 129 4.68 -2.97 5.13
C ASP A 129 5.04 -2.33 3.79
N THR A 130 6.23 -2.60 3.27
CA THR A 130 6.73 -1.93 2.07
C THR A 130 6.82 -2.87 0.86
N THR A 131 6.83 -2.29 -0.34
CA THR A 131 7.12 -3.02 -1.58
C THR A 131 8.41 -3.82 -1.54
N GLY A 132 8.51 -4.89 -2.32
CA GLY A 132 9.75 -5.66 -2.47
C GLY A 132 10.89 -5.00 -3.27
N LEU A 133 10.76 -3.75 -3.72
CA LEU A 133 11.79 -3.09 -4.54
C LEU A 133 13.01 -2.72 -3.68
N VAL A 134 14.05 -3.55 -3.74
CA VAL A 134 15.30 -3.38 -2.97
C VAL A 134 16.56 -3.37 -3.85
N ASN A 135 16.44 -3.74 -5.14
CA ASN A 135 17.60 -3.73 -6.04
C ASN A 135 18.07 -2.29 -6.30
N PRO A 136 19.34 -1.93 -5.97
CA PRO A 136 19.86 -0.58 -6.17
C PRO A 136 19.82 -0.11 -7.63
N ALA A 137 20.09 -1.01 -8.59
CA ALA A 137 20.08 -0.67 -10.02
C ALA A 137 18.67 -0.32 -10.53
N GLN A 138 17.62 -0.64 -9.78
CA GLN A 138 16.24 -0.27 -10.07
C GLN A 138 15.73 0.87 -9.18
N GLY A 139 16.64 1.52 -8.43
CA GLY A 139 16.34 2.59 -7.48
C GLY A 139 15.71 2.11 -6.16
N GLY A 140 15.82 0.82 -5.83
CA GLY A 140 15.29 0.26 -4.59
C GLY A 140 15.94 0.86 -3.34
N GLY A 141 17.27 0.95 -3.32
CA GLY A 141 17.99 1.58 -2.21
C GLY A 141 17.56 3.03 -1.98
N GLU A 142 17.48 3.82 -3.05
CA GLU A 142 17.06 5.23 -3.02
C GLU A 142 15.64 5.39 -2.50
N LEU A 143 14.69 4.60 -3.01
CA LEU A 143 13.30 4.64 -2.55
C LEU A 143 13.18 4.32 -1.06
N LYS A 144 13.92 3.31 -0.56
CA LYS A 144 13.89 2.95 0.86
C LYS A 144 14.55 4.00 1.73
N ARG A 145 15.69 4.56 1.30
CA ARG A 145 16.36 5.68 1.99
C ARG A 145 15.44 6.89 2.10
N ALA A 146 14.81 7.31 1.00
CA ALA A 146 13.87 8.41 0.98
C ALA A 146 12.67 8.16 1.92
N LYS A 147 12.14 6.93 2.00
CA LYS A 147 11.12 6.57 3.00
C LYS A 147 11.63 6.73 4.43
N VAL A 148 12.87 6.32 4.73
CA VAL A 148 13.45 6.50 6.07
C VAL A 148 13.60 7.99 6.40
N GLU A 149 14.10 8.80 5.48
CA GLU A 149 14.29 10.24 5.68
C GLU A 149 12.96 10.99 5.88
N LEU A 150 11.96 10.68 5.04
CA LEU A 150 10.67 11.35 5.03
C LEU A 150 9.76 10.91 6.17
N LEU A 151 9.69 9.61 6.46
CA LEU A 151 8.77 9.05 7.46
C LEU A 151 9.37 9.09 8.87
N ARG A 152 10.70 9.19 8.98
CA ARG A 152 11.48 9.18 10.23
C ARG A 152 11.07 8.01 11.13
N PRO A 153 11.23 6.76 10.67
CA PRO A 153 10.89 5.60 11.46
C PRO A 153 11.77 5.51 12.71
N THR A 154 11.17 5.07 13.81
CA THR A 154 11.90 4.76 15.06
C THR A 154 12.63 3.43 14.91
N ALA A 155 12.09 2.52 14.09
CA ALA A 155 12.66 1.22 13.80
C ALA A 155 12.52 0.85 12.32
N VAL A 156 13.58 0.26 11.76
CA VAL A 156 13.58 -0.40 10.46
C VAL A 156 13.84 -1.88 10.67
N VAL A 157 12.86 -2.71 10.32
CA VAL A 157 13.00 -4.17 10.34
C VAL A 157 13.44 -4.65 8.97
N GLY A 158 14.67 -5.14 8.87
CA GLY A 158 15.25 -5.68 7.65
C GLY A 158 15.11 -7.20 7.60
N ILE A 159 14.36 -7.71 6.63
CA ILE A 159 14.20 -9.16 6.39
C ILE A 159 14.93 -9.54 5.11
N GLN A 160 16.06 -10.23 5.25
CA GLN A 160 16.94 -10.59 4.13
C GLN A 160 17.44 -12.04 4.19
N ARG A 161 17.76 -12.61 3.02
CA ARG A 161 18.34 -13.96 2.88
C ARG A 161 19.85 -13.93 3.03
N ARG A 162 20.48 -12.92 2.44
CA ARG A 162 21.93 -12.73 2.40
C ARG A 162 22.21 -11.27 2.72
N SER A 163 22.78 -10.53 1.78
CA SER A 163 23.20 -9.14 1.94
C SER A 163 22.42 -8.16 1.06
N GLU A 164 21.26 -8.56 0.55
CA GLU A 164 20.52 -7.76 -0.43
C GLU A 164 20.04 -6.40 0.12
N LEU A 165 19.93 -6.23 1.45
CA LEU A 165 19.56 -4.96 2.08
C LEU A 165 20.76 -4.20 2.66
N GLU A 166 21.99 -4.75 2.61
CA GLU A 166 23.13 -4.17 3.33
C GLU A 166 23.48 -2.75 2.87
N HIS A 167 23.25 -2.43 1.61
CA HIS A 167 23.38 -1.07 1.06
C HIS A 167 22.49 -0.04 1.77
N LEU A 168 21.38 -0.47 2.37
CA LEU A 168 20.47 0.34 3.18
C LEU A 168 20.75 0.16 4.67
N LEU A 169 20.91 -1.07 5.16
CA LEU A 169 20.95 -1.36 6.60
C LEU A 169 22.29 -0.99 7.24
N VAL A 170 23.43 -1.18 6.57
CA VAL A 170 24.76 -0.86 7.16
C VAL A 170 24.86 0.61 7.58
N PRO A 171 24.50 1.60 6.73
CA PRO A 171 24.48 2.99 7.15
C PRO A 171 23.50 3.26 8.30
N LEU A 172 22.32 2.64 8.28
CA LEU A 172 21.29 2.85 9.30
C LEU A 172 21.69 2.28 10.67
N ARG A 173 22.38 1.13 10.71
CA ARG A 173 22.91 0.54 11.97
C ARG A 173 23.90 1.47 12.67
N ARG A 174 24.59 2.35 11.92
CA ARG A 174 25.54 3.34 12.45
C ARG A 174 24.86 4.66 12.85
N SER A 175 23.61 4.86 12.44
CA SER A 175 22.83 6.05 12.74
C SER A 175 22.12 5.90 14.08
N ARG A 176 22.08 6.99 14.87
CA ARG A 176 21.25 7.05 16.09
C ARG A 176 19.79 7.44 15.80
N ARG A 177 19.43 7.73 14.54
CA ARG A 177 18.10 8.23 14.16
C ARG A 177 17.03 7.14 14.12
N THR A 178 17.43 5.89 13.87
CA THR A 178 16.51 4.74 13.79
C THR A 178 17.20 3.52 14.37
N ARG A 179 16.46 2.68 15.08
CA ARG A 179 16.90 1.33 15.43
C ARG A 179 16.80 0.44 14.19
N VAL A 180 17.77 -0.44 13.99
CA VAL A 180 17.70 -1.49 12.96
C VAL A 180 17.49 -2.84 13.64
N ILE A 181 16.56 -3.63 13.11
CA ILE A 181 16.26 -4.99 13.59
C ILE A 181 16.45 -5.93 12.40
N ASP A 182 17.46 -6.77 12.47
CA ASP A 182 17.79 -7.74 11.43
C ASP A 182 17.08 -9.07 11.67
N LEU A 183 16.32 -9.53 10.68
CA LEU A 183 15.60 -10.80 10.72
C LEU A 183 15.99 -11.69 9.53
N PRO A 184 16.21 -12.99 9.77
CA PRO A 184 16.34 -13.94 8.68
C PRO A 184 14.98 -14.16 7.99
N VAL A 185 15.03 -14.59 6.72
CA VAL A 185 13.81 -15.05 6.04
C VAL A 185 13.26 -16.30 6.71
N SER A 186 11.94 -16.33 6.93
CA SER A 186 11.24 -17.52 7.42
C SER A 186 11.38 -18.67 6.42
N ARG A 187 11.61 -19.89 6.91
CA ARG A 187 11.68 -21.11 6.07
C ARG A 187 10.39 -21.37 5.29
N ALA A 188 9.26 -20.86 5.76
CA ALA A 188 7.96 -20.98 5.10
C ALA A 188 7.76 -19.98 3.93
N ALA A 189 8.67 -19.01 3.74
CA ALA A 189 8.54 -18.00 2.71
C ALA A 189 8.78 -18.60 1.31
N ARG A 190 7.71 -18.71 0.51
CA ARG A 190 7.77 -19.24 -0.87
C ARG A 190 7.83 -18.13 -1.91
N ARG A 191 8.66 -18.36 -2.94
CA ARG A 191 8.72 -17.47 -4.10
C ARG A 191 7.43 -17.56 -4.90
N ARG A 192 6.85 -16.42 -5.27
CA ARG A 192 5.70 -16.36 -6.19
C ARG A 192 6.18 -15.92 -7.57
N GLU A 193 5.87 -16.73 -8.56
CA GLU A 193 6.15 -16.43 -9.97
C GLU A 193 5.31 -15.26 -10.49
N VAL A 194 5.76 -14.64 -11.58
CA VAL A 194 5.09 -13.46 -12.16
C VAL A 194 3.62 -13.73 -12.53
N PRO A 195 3.25 -14.84 -13.19
CA PRO A 195 1.85 -15.11 -13.53
C PRO A 195 0.95 -15.24 -12.30
N VAL A 196 1.45 -15.87 -11.23
CA VAL A 196 0.72 -16.00 -9.95
C VAL A 196 0.44 -14.62 -9.35
N ARG A 197 1.38 -13.68 -9.47
CA ARG A 197 1.21 -12.30 -8.99
C ARG A 197 0.20 -11.51 -9.81
N GLN A 198 0.18 -11.72 -11.13
CA GLN A 198 -0.80 -11.10 -12.04
C GLN A 198 -2.21 -11.62 -11.74
N GLU A 199 -2.38 -12.93 -11.62
CA GLU A 199 -3.68 -13.53 -11.31
C GLU A 199 -4.20 -13.10 -9.94
N TYR A 200 -3.31 -12.99 -8.94
CA TYR A 200 -3.66 -12.42 -7.65
C TYR A 200 -4.19 -10.98 -7.78
N ARG A 201 -3.54 -10.12 -8.56
CA ARG A 201 -4.00 -8.75 -8.79
C ARG A 201 -5.35 -8.71 -9.50
N ALA A 202 -5.52 -9.51 -10.55
CA ALA A 202 -6.79 -9.62 -11.26
C ALA A 202 -7.94 -10.04 -10.32
N THR A 203 -7.68 -10.99 -9.42
CA THR A 203 -8.63 -11.39 -8.38
C THR A 203 -8.94 -10.25 -7.40
N CYS A 204 -7.93 -9.49 -6.97
CA CYS A 204 -8.14 -8.34 -6.10
C CYS A 204 -8.95 -7.23 -6.78
N PHE A 205 -8.68 -6.93 -8.05
CA PHE A 205 -9.47 -5.97 -8.83
C PHE A 205 -10.89 -6.45 -9.03
N ARG A 206 -11.10 -7.72 -9.39
CA ARG A 206 -12.44 -8.31 -9.54
C ARG A 206 -13.28 -8.15 -8.28
N ARG A 207 -12.69 -8.45 -7.10
CA ARG A 207 -13.34 -8.23 -5.80
C ARG A 207 -13.62 -6.76 -5.52
N TYR A 208 -12.72 -5.87 -5.92
CA TYR A 208 -12.90 -4.43 -5.68
C TYR A 208 -14.01 -3.82 -6.55
N PHE A 209 -14.12 -4.25 -7.81
CA PHE A 209 -15.14 -3.81 -8.76
C PHE A 209 -16.39 -4.70 -8.75
N GLU A 210 -16.54 -5.55 -7.75
CA GLU A 210 -17.76 -6.34 -7.56
C GLU A 210 -18.94 -5.39 -7.26
N GLY A 211 -20.00 -5.46 -8.07
CA GLY A 211 -21.12 -4.53 -7.97
C GLY A 211 -20.85 -3.13 -8.52
N ALA A 212 -19.73 -2.91 -9.21
CA ALA A 212 -19.48 -1.66 -9.92
C ALA A 212 -20.48 -1.47 -11.07
N TYR A 213 -20.70 -0.21 -11.44
CA TYR A 213 -21.65 0.17 -12.49
C TYR A 213 -21.10 1.36 -13.27
N THR A 214 -21.79 1.71 -14.37
CA THR A 214 -21.41 2.84 -15.22
C THR A 214 -21.91 4.16 -14.63
N LEU A 215 -20.99 5.09 -14.39
CA LEU A 215 -21.26 6.43 -13.90
C LEU A 215 -20.75 7.46 -14.92
N GLU A 216 -21.63 8.34 -15.39
CA GLU A 216 -21.21 9.49 -16.19
C GLU A 216 -20.72 10.62 -15.28
N VAL A 217 -19.60 11.21 -15.65
CA VAL A 217 -18.92 12.26 -14.90
C VAL A 217 -18.63 13.43 -15.83
N VAL A 218 -19.24 14.58 -15.54
CA VAL A 218 -18.87 15.86 -16.14
C VAL A 218 -17.60 16.34 -15.42
N TRP A 219 -16.44 16.28 -16.07
CA TRP A 219 -15.15 16.47 -15.40
C TRP A 219 -14.65 17.93 -15.41
N GLN A 220 -15.33 18.85 -16.13
CA GLN A 220 -14.92 20.26 -16.25
C GLN A 220 -14.80 21.01 -14.90
N HIS A 221 -15.47 20.52 -13.86
CA HIS A 221 -15.44 21.10 -12.51
C HIS A 221 -14.51 20.37 -11.55
N LEU A 222 -13.81 19.33 -12.01
CA LEU A 222 -12.89 18.52 -11.21
C LEU A 222 -11.46 18.78 -11.66
N ALA A 223 -10.52 18.80 -10.70
CA ALA A 223 -9.11 18.81 -11.04
C ALA A 223 -8.72 17.46 -11.67
N VAL A 224 -8.08 17.46 -12.84
CA VAL A 224 -7.61 16.22 -13.49
C VAL A 224 -6.10 16.19 -13.56
N PHE A 225 -5.50 15.19 -12.90
CA PHE A 225 -4.05 14.99 -12.86
C PHE A 225 -3.63 13.72 -13.61
N PRO A 226 -2.54 13.75 -14.40
CA PRO A 226 -1.71 14.92 -14.70
C PRO A 226 -2.33 15.86 -15.75
N ALA A 227 -3.21 15.34 -16.61
CA ALA A 227 -3.95 16.06 -17.64
C ALA A 227 -5.20 15.24 -18.03
N PRO A 228 -6.25 15.84 -18.60
CA PRO A 228 -7.51 15.15 -18.95
C PRO A 228 -7.39 14.25 -20.19
N THR A 229 -6.52 13.23 -20.12
CA THR A 229 -6.33 12.23 -21.18
C THR A 229 -6.99 10.91 -20.80
N PHE A 230 -8.27 10.78 -21.13
CA PHE A 230 -9.12 9.63 -20.81
C PHE A 230 -9.12 8.60 -21.94
N THR A 231 -8.13 7.70 -21.93
CA THR A 231 -8.08 6.56 -22.85
C THR A 231 -8.98 5.42 -22.36
N PRO A 232 -9.64 4.67 -23.25
CA PRO A 232 -10.42 3.50 -22.87
C PRO A 232 -9.62 2.53 -21.98
N HIS A 233 -10.30 1.97 -20.99
CA HIS A 233 -9.79 1.06 -19.98
C HIS A 233 -8.75 1.65 -19.02
N ARG A 234 -8.40 2.93 -19.12
CA ARG A 234 -7.47 3.56 -18.18
C ARG A 234 -8.02 3.49 -16.75
N LEU A 235 -7.20 3.02 -15.83
CA LEU A 235 -7.50 3.04 -14.40
C LEU A 235 -7.23 4.44 -13.84
N LEU A 236 -8.15 4.91 -13.00
CA LEU A 236 -8.03 6.18 -12.29
C LEU A 236 -8.55 6.07 -10.85
N ALA A 237 -8.25 7.07 -10.04
CA ALA A 237 -8.86 7.29 -8.73
C ALA A 237 -9.68 8.58 -8.73
N LEU A 238 -10.79 8.53 -8.01
CA LEU A 238 -11.58 9.69 -7.58
C LEU A 238 -11.11 10.04 -6.17
N GLU A 239 -10.49 11.20 -6.00
CA GLU A 239 -9.85 11.66 -4.76
C GLU A 239 -10.69 12.74 -4.09
N ASP A 240 -10.68 12.76 -2.76
CA ASP A 240 -11.18 13.89 -1.96
C ASP A 240 -10.20 15.08 -1.95
N SER A 241 -10.58 16.17 -1.29
CA SER A 241 -9.77 17.39 -1.18
C SER A 241 -8.51 17.24 -0.32
N GLU A 242 -8.45 16.22 0.54
CA GLU A 242 -7.22 15.82 1.22
C GLU A 242 -6.32 14.98 0.30
N GLY A 243 -6.81 14.57 -0.87
CA GLY A 243 -6.19 13.71 -1.87
C GLY A 243 -6.09 12.24 -1.46
N PHE A 244 -7.03 11.75 -0.64
CA PHE A 244 -7.25 10.32 -0.42
C PHE A 244 -8.23 9.79 -1.46
N ALA A 245 -8.00 8.56 -1.93
CA ALA A 245 -8.87 7.93 -2.91
C ALA A 245 -10.18 7.46 -2.25
N LEU A 246 -11.30 8.07 -2.68
CA LEU A 246 -12.65 7.64 -2.33
C LEU A 246 -13.03 6.37 -3.08
N GLY A 247 -12.56 6.22 -4.32
CA GLY A 247 -12.73 5.01 -5.11
C GLY A 247 -11.90 5.02 -6.38
N LEU A 248 -11.85 3.87 -7.07
CA LEU A 248 -11.22 3.72 -8.37
C LEU A 248 -12.27 3.64 -9.47
N GLY A 249 -11.89 3.99 -10.69
CA GLY A 249 -12.73 3.88 -11.87
C GLY A 249 -11.92 3.36 -13.07
N ILE A 250 -12.62 2.67 -13.97
CA ILE A 250 -12.10 2.29 -15.29
C ILE A 250 -12.79 3.19 -16.32
N VAL A 251 -12.04 3.89 -17.15
CA VAL A 251 -12.62 4.67 -18.25
C VAL A 251 -13.26 3.72 -19.27
N ILE A 252 -14.54 3.89 -19.55
CA ILE A 252 -15.27 3.13 -20.58
C ILE A 252 -15.36 3.93 -21.87
N ALA A 253 -15.71 5.21 -21.76
CA ALA A 253 -15.82 6.13 -22.89
C ALA A 253 -15.46 7.55 -22.44
N SER A 254 -15.08 8.40 -23.41
CA SER A 254 -14.88 9.82 -23.21
C SER A 254 -15.51 10.59 -24.37
N ASP A 255 -16.23 11.66 -24.04
CA ASP A 255 -16.77 12.65 -24.96
C ASP A 255 -16.07 13.99 -24.67
N PRO A 256 -14.98 14.31 -25.40
CA PRO A 256 -14.23 15.55 -25.19
C PRO A 256 -15.00 16.81 -25.62
N VAL A 257 -16.09 16.69 -26.37
CA VAL A 257 -16.90 17.85 -26.79
C VAL A 257 -17.82 18.29 -25.66
N ARG A 258 -18.28 17.32 -24.85
CA ARG A 258 -19.18 17.56 -23.72
C ARG A 258 -18.47 17.59 -22.36
N ASP A 259 -17.16 17.39 -22.34
CA ASP A 259 -16.38 17.19 -21.11
C ASP A 259 -17.00 16.11 -20.19
N VAL A 260 -17.45 15.01 -20.80
CA VAL A 260 -18.04 13.86 -20.11
C VAL A 260 -17.17 12.63 -20.26
N ILE A 261 -16.99 11.89 -19.17
CA ILE A 261 -16.42 10.55 -19.19
C ILE A 261 -17.41 9.55 -18.59
N THR A 262 -17.44 8.35 -19.14
CA THR A 262 -18.17 7.23 -18.55
C THR A 262 -17.17 6.34 -17.82
N LEU A 263 -17.40 6.14 -16.52
CA LEU A 263 -16.55 5.32 -15.66
C LEU A 263 -17.27 4.05 -15.25
N TYR A 264 -16.57 2.92 -15.19
CA TYR A 264 -16.99 1.76 -14.44
C TYR A 264 -16.37 1.82 -13.04
N THR A 265 -17.19 2.01 -12.00
CA THR A 265 -16.73 2.29 -10.64
C THR A 265 -17.70 1.73 -9.58
N PRO A 266 -17.22 1.32 -8.40
CA PRO A 266 -18.08 0.96 -7.27
C PRO A 266 -18.62 2.18 -6.51
N LEU A 267 -18.17 3.40 -6.82
CA LEU A 267 -18.66 4.61 -6.16
C LEU A 267 -20.10 4.91 -6.55
N SER A 268 -20.97 5.10 -5.55
CA SER A 268 -22.41 5.37 -5.73
C SER A 268 -22.74 6.79 -6.19
N SER A 269 -21.83 7.74 -5.97
CA SER A 269 -21.96 9.14 -6.36
C SER A 269 -20.60 9.84 -6.37
N LEU A 270 -20.55 11.06 -6.88
CA LEU A 270 -19.37 11.93 -6.86
C LEU A 270 -19.29 12.82 -5.60
N THR A 271 -20.12 12.54 -4.58
CA THR A 271 -20.12 13.34 -3.34
C THR A 271 -18.75 13.29 -2.68
N GLY A 272 -18.16 14.46 -2.43
CA GLY A 272 -16.84 14.61 -1.82
C GLY A 272 -15.65 14.43 -2.78
N VAL A 273 -15.89 14.09 -4.05
CA VAL A 273 -14.84 14.03 -5.07
C VAL A 273 -14.39 15.46 -5.42
N ASP A 274 -13.09 15.69 -5.31
CA ASP A 274 -12.42 16.97 -5.63
C ASP A 274 -11.51 16.84 -6.86
N ALA A 275 -10.92 15.66 -7.07
CA ALA A 275 -10.00 15.42 -8.17
C ALA A 275 -10.13 14.04 -8.80
N ILE A 276 -9.78 13.95 -10.08
CA ILE A 276 -9.56 12.71 -10.83
C ILE A 276 -8.05 12.54 -11.01
N ARG A 277 -7.50 11.45 -10.48
CA ARG A 277 -6.09 11.07 -10.67
C ARG A 277 -5.97 9.91 -11.62
N LEU A 278 -5.37 10.13 -12.79
CA LEU A 278 -5.14 9.10 -13.80
C LEU A 278 -3.90 8.28 -13.46
N GLY A 279 -4.01 6.95 -13.61
CA GLY A 279 -2.88 6.03 -13.51
C GLY A 279 -2.26 5.72 -14.87
N ASP A 280 -1.24 4.88 -14.89
CA ASP A 280 -0.51 4.46 -16.11
C ASP A 280 -0.84 3.02 -16.53
N LEU A 281 -1.91 2.45 -15.97
CA LEU A 281 -2.41 1.13 -16.30
C LEU A 281 -3.75 1.20 -17.01
N ALA A 282 -3.92 0.31 -17.99
CA ALA A 282 -5.22 -0.09 -18.48
C ALA A 282 -5.67 -1.33 -17.71
N LEU A 283 -6.97 -1.42 -17.43
CA LEU A 283 -7.59 -2.54 -16.74
C LEU A 283 -8.78 -3.03 -17.58
N ASP A 284 -8.69 -4.26 -18.08
CA ASP A 284 -9.80 -4.87 -18.81
C ASP A 284 -11.01 -5.06 -17.87
N PRO A 285 -12.19 -4.49 -18.18
CA PRO A 285 -13.33 -4.50 -17.26
C PRO A 285 -14.00 -5.87 -17.11
N HIS A 286 -13.65 -6.86 -17.95
CA HIS A 286 -14.20 -8.23 -17.89
C HIS A 286 -13.24 -9.19 -17.20
N THR A 287 -11.95 -9.14 -17.55
CA THR A 287 -10.94 -10.06 -17.02
C THR A 287 -10.22 -9.50 -15.78
N PHE A 288 -10.25 -8.18 -15.60
CA PHE A 288 -9.47 -7.43 -14.61
C PHE A 288 -7.96 -7.64 -14.70
N ARG A 289 -7.46 -7.98 -15.89
CA ARG A 289 -6.04 -8.05 -16.16
C ARG A 289 -5.52 -6.65 -16.48
N GLU A 290 -4.45 -6.27 -15.79
CA GLU A 290 -3.79 -5.00 -16.05
C GLU A 290 -2.77 -5.10 -17.19
N SER A 291 -2.72 -4.05 -18.00
CA SER A 291 -1.66 -3.80 -18.97
C SER A 291 -1.15 -2.38 -18.81
N ARG A 292 0.04 -2.08 -19.34
CA ARG A 292 0.55 -0.70 -19.38
C ARG A 292 -0.05 0.03 -20.57
N LEU A 293 -0.36 1.31 -20.36
CA LEU A 293 -0.67 2.27 -21.42
C LEU A 293 0.59 2.67 -22.21
#